data_AF-A0A392Q120-F1
#
_entry.id   AF-A0A392Q120-F1
#
_cell.length_a   1.000
_cell.length_b   1.000
_cell.length_c   1.000
_cell.angle_alpha   90.00
_cell.angle_beta   90.00
_cell.angle_gamma   90.00
#
_symmetry.space_group_name_H-M   'P 1'
#
loop_
_entity.id
_entity.type
_entity.pdbx_description
1 polymer ?
#
loop_
_entity_poly.entity_id
_entity_poly.type
_entity_poly.pdbx_seq_one_letter_code
_entity_poly.pdbx_strand_id
1 'polypeptide(L)' 'SYLPSETPEGLKRFRKDELINLRGNGQGERKSFDRIYDYDVYNDLGDIDKNPDLKRPILGGKLHPYPRRCRTGRPRCDT' A
#
# COMPACT_ATOMS: atom_id res chain seq x y z
N SER A 1 -12.52 25.17 -4.23
CA SER A 1 -11.32 24.32 -4.01
C SER A 1 -10.13 25.21 -3.71
N TYR A 2 -9.22 24.78 -2.83
CA TYR A 2 -8.04 25.56 -2.40
C TYR A 2 -6.75 24.81 -2.72
N LEU A 3 -5.75 25.51 -3.28
CA LEU A 3 -4.39 24.99 -3.32
C LEU A 3 -3.83 24.81 -1.89
N PRO A 4 -2.78 24.00 -1.69
CA PRO A 4 -2.16 23.85 -0.36
C PRO A 4 -1.72 25.19 0.24
N SER A 5 -1.19 26.10 -0.57
CA SER A 5 -0.76 27.46 -0.17
C SER A 5 -1.93 28.37 0.24
N GLU A 6 -3.13 28.11 -0.26
CA GLU A 6 -4.33 28.94 -0.05
C GLU A 6 -5.26 28.36 1.03
N THR A 7 -4.86 27.27 1.69
CA THR A 7 -5.67 26.66 2.75
C THR A 7 -5.77 27.63 3.93
N PRO A 8 -6.99 27.97 4.42
CA PRO A 8 -7.15 28.87 5.56
C PRO A 8 -6.34 28.41 6.78
N GLU A 9 -5.74 29.35 7.51
CA GLU A 9 -4.76 29.04 8.56
C GLU A 9 -5.26 28.02 9.59
N GLY A 10 -6.51 28.21 10.07
CA GLY A 10 -7.14 27.30 11.04
C GLY A 10 -7.39 25.88 10.52
N LEU A 11 -7.34 25.64 9.20
CA LEU A 11 -7.57 24.33 8.57
C LEU A 11 -6.28 23.64 8.11
N LYS A 12 -5.14 24.34 8.06
CA LYS A 12 -3.87 23.79 7.57
C LYS A 12 -3.45 22.55 8.35
N ARG A 13 -3.59 22.59 9.68
CA ARG A 13 -3.28 21.45 10.54
C ARG A 13 -4.16 20.24 10.20
N PHE A 14 -5.49 20.41 10.16
CA PHE A 14 -6.41 19.30 9.87
C PHE A 14 -6.18 18.70 8.48
N ARG A 15 -5.87 19.54 7.48
CA ARG A 15 -5.50 19.08 6.14
C ARG A 15 -4.26 18.19 6.19
N LYS A 16 -3.22 18.58 6.93
CA LYS A 16 -2.00 17.79 7.09
C LYS A 16 -2.25 16.49 7.85
N ASP A 17 -2.99 16.56 8.96
CA ASP A 17 -3.30 15.42 9.81
C ASP A 17 -4.09 14.35 9.03
N GLU A 18 -5.07 14.76 8.21
CA GLU A 18 -5.80 13.83 7.36
C GLU A 18 -4.91 13.17 6.30
N LEU A 19 -3.97 13.89 5.69
CA LEU A 19 -3.00 13.30 4.77
C LEU A 19 -2.08 12.27 5.44
N ILE A 20 -1.73 12.48 6.71
CA ILE A 20 -0.96 11.52 7.51
C ILE A 20 -1.80 10.27 7.79
N ASN A 21 -3.07 10.45 8.17
CA ASN A 21 -4.00 9.34 8.40
C ASN A 21 -4.20 8.49 7.14
N LEU A 22 -4.37 9.14 5.98
CA LEU A 22 -4.52 8.46 4.68
C LEU A 22 -3.26 7.70 4.25
N ARG A 23 -2.06 8.12 4.69
CA ARG A 23 -0.81 7.41 4.38
C ARG A 23 -0.60 6.20 5.29
N GLY A 24 -1.04 6.29 6.54
CA GLY A 24 -0.79 5.28 7.57
C GLY A 24 0.70 5.15 7.92
N ASN A 25 1.08 3.99 8.46
CA ASN A 25 2.41 3.73 9.03
C ASN A 25 3.21 2.62 8.30
N GLY A 26 2.70 2.10 7.18
CA GLY A 26 3.33 1.01 6.43
C GLY A 26 3.27 -0.38 7.08
N GLN A 27 2.52 -0.55 8.17
CA GLN A 27 2.43 -1.79 8.94
C GLN A 27 0.99 -2.32 9.00
N GLY A 28 0.82 -3.57 9.42
CA GLY A 28 -0.48 -4.23 9.61
C GLY A 28 -1.19 -4.64 8.32
N GLU A 29 -2.19 -5.50 8.45
CA GLU A 29 -3.11 -5.92 7.39
C GLU A 29 -4.22 -4.88 7.20
N ARG A 30 -4.59 -4.59 5.95
CA ARG A 30 -5.69 -3.66 5.63
C ARG A 30 -7.05 -4.28 5.89
N LYS A 31 -7.94 -3.51 6.52
CA LYS A 31 -9.33 -3.88 6.76
C LYS A 31 -10.26 -3.15 5.79
N SER A 32 -11.49 -3.65 5.64
CA SER A 32 -12.46 -3.11 4.68
C SER A 32 -12.86 -1.66 4.96
N PHE A 33 -12.75 -1.22 6.20
CA PHE A 33 -13.03 0.15 6.64
C PHE A 33 -11.80 1.07 6.64
N ASP A 34 -10.59 0.54 6.34
CA ASP A 34 -9.38 1.37 6.29
C ASP A 34 -9.41 2.29 5.06
N ARG A 35 -8.94 3.53 5.25
CA ARG A 35 -8.71 4.50 4.17
C ARG A 35 -7.21 4.79 4.00
N ILE A 36 -6.40 3.76 4.19
CA ILE A 36 -4.93 3.87 4.15
C ILE A 36 -4.42 3.47 2.77
N TYR A 37 -3.71 4.38 2.12
CA TYR A 37 -3.13 4.23 0.79
C TYR A 37 -1.61 4.17 0.90
N ASP A 38 -1.07 3.00 0.55
CA ASP A 38 0.36 2.73 0.56
C ASP A 38 0.71 1.75 -0.56
N TYR A 39 2.00 1.58 -0.84
CA TYR A 39 2.50 0.84 -2.00
C TYR A 39 3.19 -0.46 -1.62
N ASP A 40 3.07 -1.45 -2.50
CA ASP A 40 3.79 -2.72 -2.40
C ASP A 40 4.06 -3.28 -3.82
N VAL A 41 4.86 -4.32 -3.89
CA VAL A 41 5.19 -5.04 -5.14
C VAL A 41 4.15 -6.13 -5.44
N TYR A 42 4.18 -6.68 -6.64
CA TYR A 42 3.36 -7.86 -6.99
C TYR A 42 4.07 -9.12 -6.52
N ASN A 43 3.87 -9.46 -5.25
CA ASN A 43 4.31 -10.68 -4.59
C ASN A 43 3.13 -11.56 -4.15
N ASP A 44 1.93 -11.23 -4.61
CA ASP A 44 0.64 -11.77 -4.17
C ASP A 44 -0.14 -12.46 -5.30
N LEU A 45 0.54 -12.78 -6.41
CA LEU A 45 -0.04 -13.45 -7.58
C LEU A 45 0.11 -14.98 -7.56
N GLY A 46 1.13 -15.49 -6.87
CA GLY A 46 1.39 -16.93 -6.73
C GLY A 46 0.80 -17.49 -5.44
N ASP A 47 0.64 -18.81 -5.39
CA ASP A 47 0.13 -19.53 -4.22
C ASP A 47 0.86 -20.88 -4.07
N ILE A 48 2.09 -20.81 -3.53
CA ILE A 48 2.99 -21.96 -3.43
C ILE A 48 2.54 -22.95 -2.32
N ASP A 49 1.90 -22.46 -1.27
CA ASP A 49 1.38 -23.29 -0.17
C ASP A 49 0.29 -24.24 -0.67
N LYS A 50 -0.51 -23.83 -1.65
CA LYS A 50 -1.53 -24.68 -2.28
C LYS A 50 -0.95 -25.66 -3.29
N ASN A 51 -0.04 -25.21 -4.14
CA ASN A 51 0.64 -26.04 -5.13
C ASN A 51 1.98 -25.39 -5.56
N PRO A 52 3.11 -26.11 -5.48
CA PRO A 52 4.41 -25.63 -5.95
C PRO A 52 4.43 -25.04 -7.37
N ASP A 53 3.61 -25.57 -8.28
CA ASP A 53 3.51 -25.12 -9.69
C ASP A 53 2.85 -23.73 -9.85
N LEU A 54 2.18 -23.24 -8.79
CA LEU A 54 1.58 -21.91 -8.75
C LEU A 54 2.56 -20.84 -8.29
N LYS A 55 3.85 -21.17 -8.09
CA LYS A 55 4.89 -20.19 -7.81
C LYS A 55 5.00 -19.17 -8.95
N ARG A 56 5.06 -17.88 -8.60
CA ARG A 56 5.25 -16.77 -9.55
C ARG A 56 6.41 -15.88 -9.08
N PRO A 57 7.18 -15.29 -10.01
CA PRO A 57 8.23 -14.34 -9.65
C PRO A 57 7.61 -13.05 -9.10
N ILE A 58 8.35 -12.37 -8.23
CA ILE A 58 7.95 -11.07 -7.69
C ILE A 58 8.19 -9.98 -8.74
N LEU A 59 7.19 -9.16 -9.04
CA LEU A 59 7.31 -8.04 -9.98
C LEU A 59 7.38 -6.70 -9.22
N GLY A 60 8.43 -5.91 -9.48
CA GLY A 60 8.67 -4.61 -8.85
C GLY A 60 10.11 -4.38 -8.37
N GLY A 61 11.03 -5.32 -8.61
CA GLY A 61 12.45 -5.22 -8.24
C GLY A 61 13.35 -4.76 -9.39
N LYS A 62 14.67 -4.84 -9.20
CA LYS A 62 15.65 -4.55 -10.27
C LYS A 62 15.59 -5.58 -11.41
N LEU A 63 15.41 -6.86 -11.07
CA LEU A 63 15.38 -7.97 -12.04
C LEU A 63 14.08 -8.00 -12.85
N HIS A 64 12.97 -7.66 -12.21
CA HIS A 64 11.65 -7.56 -12.84
C HIS A 64 11.03 -6.20 -12.51
N PRO A 65 11.44 -5.11 -13.20
CA PRO A 65 10.88 -3.79 -12.98
C PRO A 65 9.38 -3.79 -13.29
N TYR A 66 8.58 -3.24 -12.38
CA TYR A 66 7.14 -3.17 -12.53
C TYR A 66 6.55 -2.05 -11.66
N PRO A 67 5.43 -1.43 -12.10
CA PRO A 67 4.67 -0.51 -11.25
C PRO A 67 4.33 -1.11 -9.88
N ARG A 68 4.19 -0.24 -8.89
CA ARG A 68 3.70 -0.63 -7.57
C ARG A 68 2.18 -0.79 -7.58
N ARG A 69 1.67 -1.58 -6.65
CA ARG A 69 0.23 -1.77 -6.38
C ARG A 69 -0.12 -1.30 -4.98
N CYS A 70 -1.41 -1.23 -4.66
CA CYS A 70 -1.88 -0.89 -3.31
C CYS A 70 -1.50 -1.98 -2.29
N ARG A 71 -0.86 -1.59 -1.19
CA ARG A 71 -0.45 -2.47 -0.10
C ARG A 71 -1.67 -3.05 0.61
N THR A 72 -1.71 -4.38 0.75
CA THR A 72 -2.76 -5.14 1.46
C THR A 72 -2.31 -5.58 2.85
N GLY A 73 -1.01 -5.83 3.03
CA GLY A 73 -0.44 -6.24 4.32
C GLY A 73 -0.87 -7.62 4.80
N ARG A 74 -1.47 -8.44 3.93
CA ARG A 74 -1.74 -9.86 4.21
C ARG A 74 -0.41 -10.59 4.46
N PRO A 75 -0.40 -11.64 5.30
CA PRO A 75 0.79 -12.45 5.49
C PRO A 75 1.25 -13.04 4.15
N ARG A 76 2.55 -13.30 4.06
CA ARG A 76 3.12 -14.06 2.94
C ARG A 76 2.76 -15.54 3.11
N CYS A 77 2.94 -16.30 2.04
CA CYS A 77 2.98 -17.75 2.13
C CYS A 77 3.99 -18.21 3.18
N ASP A 78 3.71 -19.35 3.80
CA ASP A 78 4.60 -19.96 4.80
C ASP A 78 5.84 -20.58 4.14
N THR A 79 5.70 -21.01 2.87
CA THR A 79 6.79 -21.50 2.00
C THR A 79 7.35 -20.47 1.03
#